data_AF-A0A662ZAM2-F1
#
_entry.id   AF-A0A662ZAM2-F1
#
_cell.length_a   1.000
_cell.length_b   1.000
_cell.length_c   1.000
_cell.angle_alpha   90.00
_cell.angle_beta   90.00
_cell.angle_gamma   90.00
#
_symmetry.space_group_name_H-M   'P 1'
#
loop_
_entity.id
_entity.type
_entity.pdbx_description
1 polymer ?
#
loop_
_entity_poly.entity_id
_entity_poly.type
_entity_poly.pdbx_seq_one_letter_code
_entity_poly.pdbx_strand_id
1 'polypeptide(L)'
;MIVILAVIAALAAFALYFVNTPQFGRAPSGARLERIMKSPNFKNGVFQNQEPIVNHLEDGFLVSFYKFIFEKREDLRPQQSIPHVDTDLKALGKDRDFIVWLGHSSFLLQLSGHRFLVDPVFNGYVSPVSFLMTAFDGSNPFKVSDLPDDIDTVLLSHDHWDHLEYSTTVALKDKIGQVVTGLGNGEYYEMWGVSPKKIHELDYGEEISLADNIKITVTPARHFSGRFLKENPTEPASFVISTDRIKFFYSGDSGYGKHFKEIGEKYGPFDFAVMEDGQYDMQWHNVHMLPEEVLMASSEIKAKAVLPVHNSKFVLANHNWKDPLESLEKFSDKYNVELVTPLIGQVIYLDQLPASDKWWQKLK
;
A
#
# COMPACT_ATOMS: atom_id res chain seq x y z
N MET A 1 15.48 36.52 -26.93
CA MET A 1 14.42 36.82 -25.93
C MET A 1 13.09 36.16 -26.30
N ILE A 2 12.51 36.42 -27.49
CA ILE A 2 11.21 35.84 -27.91
C ILE A 2 11.21 34.30 -27.91
N VAL A 3 12.26 33.67 -28.45
CA VAL A 3 12.38 32.19 -28.49
C VAL A 3 12.44 31.59 -27.07
N ILE A 4 13.21 32.19 -26.16
CA ILE A 4 13.32 31.72 -24.77
C ILE A 4 11.96 31.83 -24.06
N LEU A 5 11.27 32.96 -24.22
CA LEU A 5 9.92 33.15 -23.66
C LEU A 5 8.90 32.15 -24.24
N ALA A 6 8.99 31.85 -25.53
CA ALA A 6 8.13 30.85 -26.16
C ALA A 6 8.39 29.44 -25.62
N VAL A 7 9.67 29.07 -25.41
CA VAL A 7 10.04 27.78 -24.79
C VAL A 7 9.53 27.68 -23.36
N ILE A 8 9.72 28.72 -22.55
CA ILE A 8 9.21 28.75 -21.16
C ILE A 8 7.68 28.61 -21.13
N ALA A 9 6.98 29.35 -21.99
CA ALA A 9 5.53 29.27 -22.09
C ALA A 9 5.06 27.86 -22.52
N ALA A 10 5.75 27.24 -23.47
CA ALA A 10 5.45 25.88 -23.90
C ALA A 10 5.68 24.85 -22.79
N LEU A 11 6.78 24.96 -22.04
CA LEU A 11 7.06 24.09 -20.89
C LEU A 11 6.03 24.27 -19.77
N ALA A 12 5.65 25.51 -19.46
CA ALA A 12 4.61 25.79 -18.48
C ALA A 12 3.25 25.22 -18.91
N ALA A 13 2.88 25.40 -20.18
CA ALA A 13 1.64 24.83 -20.74
C ALA A 13 1.65 23.30 -20.71
N PHE A 14 2.79 22.67 -21.05
CA PHE A 14 2.95 21.22 -20.95
C PHE A 14 2.84 20.74 -19.51
N ALA A 15 3.53 21.39 -18.56
CA ALA A 15 3.47 21.04 -17.14
C ALA A 15 2.03 21.15 -16.62
N LEU A 16 1.32 22.24 -16.95
CA LEU A 16 -0.09 22.43 -16.60
C LEU A 16 -0.98 21.33 -17.21
N TYR A 17 -0.81 21.01 -18.50
CA TYR A 17 -1.55 19.91 -19.13
C TYR A 17 -1.27 18.57 -18.43
N PHE A 18 0.01 18.29 -18.16
CA PHE A 18 0.46 17.04 -17.56
C PHE A 18 -0.12 16.81 -16.17
N VAL A 19 -0.06 17.81 -15.28
CA VAL A 19 -0.62 17.69 -13.92
C VAL A 19 -2.14 17.68 -13.87
N ASN A 20 -2.82 18.02 -14.98
CA ASN A 20 -4.27 17.92 -15.13
C ASN A 20 -4.70 16.62 -15.83
N THR A 21 -3.77 15.68 -16.08
CA THR A 21 -4.14 14.35 -16.59
C THR A 21 -4.90 13.55 -15.50
N PRO A 22 -5.80 12.63 -15.88
CA PRO A 22 -6.66 11.93 -14.92
C PRO A 22 -5.94 11.21 -13.79
N GLN A 23 -4.70 10.75 -14.02
CA GLN A 23 -3.91 10.01 -13.04
C GLN A 23 -3.50 10.81 -11.80
N PHE A 24 -3.53 12.14 -11.86
CA PHE A 24 -3.30 13.03 -10.71
C PHE A 24 -4.56 13.26 -9.87
N GLY A 25 -5.72 12.77 -10.33
CA GLY A 25 -7.00 12.96 -9.65
C GLY A 25 -7.46 14.41 -9.59
N ARG A 26 -8.34 14.70 -8.63
CA ARG A 26 -8.84 16.05 -8.33
C ARG A 26 -9.14 16.17 -6.84
N ALA A 27 -9.25 17.42 -6.36
CA ALA A 27 -9.56 17.66 -4.96
C ALA A 27 -10.98 17.19 -4.60
N PRO A 28 -11.21 16.66 -3.37
CA PRO A 28 -12.53 16.34 -2.87
C PRO A 28 -13.48 17.54 -2.91
N SER A 29 -14.76 17.29 -3.21
CA SER A 29 -15.79 18.33 -3.29
C SER A 29 -17.14 17.86 -2.73
N GLY A 30 -18.10 18.80 -2.58
CA GLY A 30 -19.46 18.50 -2.13
C GLY A 30 -19.53 17.76 -0.79
N ALA A 31 -20.39 16.75 -0.71
CA ALA A 31 -20.62 15.98 0.51
C ALA A 31 -19.35 15.29 1.06
N ARG A 32 -18.43 14.89 0.18
CA ARG A 32 -17.14 14.30 0.59
C ARG A 32 -16.27 15.33 1.31
N LEU A 33 -16.14 16.54 0.77
CA LEU A 33 -15.41 17.63 1.42
C LEU A 33 -16.07 18.01 2.76
N GLU A 34 -17.40 18.08 2.82
CA GLU A 34 -18.12 18.33 4.07
C GLU A 34 -17.87 17.25 5.13
N ARG A 35 -17.72 15.98 4.73
CA ARG A 35 -17.35 14.87 5.63
C ARG A 35 -15.91 15.02 6.12
N ILE A 36 -14.97 15.27 5.21
CA ILE A 36 -13.55 15.51 5.53
C ILE A 36 -13.40 16.64 6.55
N MET A 37 -14.08 17.77 6.34
CA MET A 37 -14.02 18.92 7.25
C MET A 37 -14.56 18.66 8.66
N LYS A 38 -15.31 17.57 8.87
CA LYS A 38 -15.82 17.16 10.19
C LYS A 38 -14.91 16.15 10.89
N SER A 39 -13.93 15.58 10.19
CA SER A 39 -12.97 14.66 10.79
C SER A 39 -12.16 15.33 11.88
N PRO A 40 -11.95 14.69 13.05
CA PRO A 40 -11.03 15.19 14.06
C PRO A 40 -9.56 15.19 13.60
N ASN A 41 -9.23 14.45 12.54
CA ASN A 41 -7.89 14.33 11.98
C ASN A 41 -7.64 15.36 10.86
N PHE A 42 -8.67 16.06 10.36
CA PHE A 42 -8.51 17.10 9.35
C PHE A 42 -8.40 18.49 9.99
N LYS A 43 -7.20 19.07 9.98
CA LYS A 43 -6.91 20.37 10.62
C LYS A 43 -6.02 21.22 9.72
N ASN A 44 -6.31 22.52 9.66
CA ASN A 44 -5.56 23.49 8.85
C ASN A 44 -5.53 23.14 7.35
N GLY A 45 -6.59 22.51 6.84
CA GLY A 45 -6.76 22.21 5.41
C GLY A 45 -6.09 20.92 4.91
N VAL A 46 -5.52 20.13 5.82
CA VAL A 46 -4.84 18.85 5.57
C VAL A 46 -5.18 17.81 6.63
N PHE A 47 -5.02 16.52 6.32
CA PHE A 47 -5.02 15.48 7.34
C PHE A 47 -3.74 15.51 8.16
N GLN A 48 -3.88 15.30 9.47
CA GLN A 48 -2.77 15.29 10.43
C GLN A 48 -2.70 13.93 11.13
N ASN A 49 -1.49 13.39 11.19
CA ASN A 49 -1.19 12.20 11.96
C ASN A 49 -1.39 12.44 13.46
N GLN A 50 -1.79 11.40 14.20
CA GLN A 50 -1.96 11.46 15.65
C GLN A 50 -0.63 11.71 16.38
N GLU A 51 0.47 11.29 15.77
CA GLU A 51 1.84 11.61 16.17
C GLU A 51 2.51 12.38 15.03
N PRO A 52 3.22 13.48 15.32
CA PRO A 52 3.78 14.35 14.29
C PRO A 52 4.83 13.60 13.46
N ILE A 53 4.85 13.81 12.14
CA ILE A 53 5.93 13.33 11.28
C ILE A 53 7.09 14.32 11.39
N VAL A 54 8.29 13.84 11.70
CA VAL A 54 9.52 14.62 11.66
C VAL A 54 10.33 14.13 10.47
N ASN A 55 10.42 14.96 9.42
CA ASN A 55 11.27 14.67 8.27
C ASN A 55 12.69 15.20 8.53
N HIS A 56 13.68 14.33 8.40
CA HIS A 56 15.10 14.67 8.57
C HIS A 56 15.83 14.82 7.22
N LEU A 57 15.17 15.36 6.20
CA LEU A 57 15.81 15.63 4.91
C LEU A 57 16.87 16.72 5.06
N GLU A 58 18.13 16.33 5.26
CA GLU A 58 19.24 17.22 5.59
C GLU A 58 19.52 18.28 4.50
N ASP A 59 19.33 17.93 3.22
CA ASP A 59 19.68 18.78 2.07
C ASP A 59 18.48 19.49 1.42
N GLY A 60 17.27 19.33 1.98
CA GLY A 60 16.02 19.81 1.38
C GLY A 60 15.52 18.97 0.20
N PHE A 61 14.21 19.07 -0.08
CA PHE A 61 13.48 18.17 -0.98
C PHE A 61 14.09 18.01 -2.39
N LEU A 62 14.44 19.12 -3.05
CA LEU A 62 14.96 19.07 -4.44
C LEU A 62 16.31 18.35 -4.54
N VAL A 63 17.20 18.53 -3.56
CA VAL A 63 18.52 17.90 -3.54
C VAL A 63 18.38 16.43 -3.19
N SER A 64 17.57 16.09 -2.17
CA SER A 64 17.28 14.69 -1.81
C SER A 64 16.65 13.93 -2.98
N PHE A 65 15.72 14.54 -3.72
CA PHE A 65 15.12 13.95 -4.92
C PHE A 65 16.15 13.75 -6.03
N TYR A 66 17.01 14.75 -6.30
CA TYR A 66 18.09 14.60 -7.29
C TYR A 66 19.05 13.47 -6.92
N LYS A 67 19.48 13.40 -5.65
CA LYS A 67 20.32 12.30 -5.16
C LYS A 67 19.62 10.96 -5.33
N PHE A 68 18.35 10.85 -4.94
CA PHE A 68 17.58 9.62 -5.08
C PHE A 68 17.54 9.09 -6.53
N ILE A 69 17.39 9.96 -7.52
CA ILE A 69 17.29 9.55 -8.93
C ILE A 69 18.66 9.31 -9.59
N PHE A 70 19.69 10.10 -9.25
CA PHE A 70 20.95 10.14 -10.01
C PHE A 70 22.17 9.61 -9.24
N GLU A 71 22.12 9.51 -7.92
CA GLU A 71 23.21 8.98 -7.12
C GLU A 71 23.32 7.47 -7.30
N LYS A 72 24.51 6.98 -7.62
CA LYS A 72 24.76 5.54 -7.73
C LYS A 72 24.80 4.94 -6.34
N ARG A 73 24.00 3.90 -6.14
CA ARG A 73 24.04 3.05 -4.94
C ARG A 73 24.13 1.59 -5.38
N GLU A 74 24.83 0.81 -4.58
CA GLU A 74 25.08 -0.59 -4.88
C GLU A 74 23.81 -1.42 -4.60
N ASP A 75 23.52 -2.36 -5.50
CA ASP A 75 22.51 -3.41 -5.31
C ASP A 75 21.11 -2.93 -4.90
N LEU A 76 20.66 -1.77 -5.41
CA LEU A 76 19.26 -1.32 -5.28
C LEU A 76 18.27 -2.20 -6.06
N ARG A 77 18.76 -2.97 -7.03
CA ARG A 77 17.96 -3.85 -7.89
C ARG A 77 18.62 -5.22 -7.96
N PRO A 78 17.84 -6.31 -8.06
CA PRO A 78 18.40 -7.64 -8.25
C PRO A 78 19.08 -7.76 -9.61
N GLN A 79 20.16 -8.55 -9.69
CA GLN A 79 20.80 -8.86 -10.96
C GLN A 79 20.06 -9.97 -11.73
N GLN A 80 19.18 -10.70 -11.02
CA GLN A 80 18.39 -11.80 -11.54
C GLN A 80 16.90 -11.48 -11.40
N SER A 81 16.07 -12.09 -12.26
CA SER A 81 14.63 -11.94 -12.13
C SER A 81 14.13 -12.49 -10.79
N ILE A 82 13.20 -11.76 -10.16
CA ILE A 82 12.50 -12.21 -8.97
C ILE A 82 11.68 -13.47 -9.33
N PRO A 83 11.84 -14.59 -8.59
CA PRO A 83 11.06 -15.79 -8.82
C PRO A 83 9.59 -15.54 -8.45
N HIS A 84 8.70 -16.10 -9.27
CA HIS A 84 7.25 -16.05 -9.04
C HIS A 84 6.61 -17.39 -9.38
N VAL A 85 5.36 -17.55 -8.95
CA VAL A 85 4.49 -18.68 -9.26
C VAL A 85 3.35 -18.20 -10.13
N ASP A 86 3.21 -18.76 -11.33
CA ASP A 86 2.11 -18.48 -12.26
C ASP A 86 0.81 -19.18 -11.82
N THR A 87 0.24 -18.71 -10.71
CA THR A 87 -1.03 -19.23 -10.20
C THR A 87 -2.20 -18.75 -11.04
N ASP A 88 -3.06 -19.67 -11.47
CA ASP A 88 -4.37 -19.31 -12.05
C ASP A 88 -5.30 -18.81 -10.95
N LEU A 89 -5.30 -17.50 -10.71
CA LEU A 89 -6.08 -16.85 -9.65
C LEU A 89 -7.59 -17.06 -9.84
N LYS A 90 -8.06 -17.26 -11.08
CA LYS A 90 -9.49 -17.48 -11.38
C LYS A 90 -9.96 -18.88 -11.00
N ALA A 91 -9.04 -19.84 -10.97
CA ALA A 91 -9.35 -21.22 -10.60
C ALA A 91 -9.43 -21.45 -9.09
N LEU A 92 -9.04 -20.47 -8.26
CA LEU A 92 -9.12 -20.60 -6.80
C LEU A 92 -10.59 -20.69 -6.35
N GLY A 93 -10.89 -21.63 -5.45
CA GLY A 93 -12.22 -21.82 -4.87
C GLY A 93 -12.57 -20.77 -3.81
N LYS A 94 -13.83 -20.79 -3.33
CA LYS A 94 -14.34 -19.91 -2.25
C LYS A 94 -14.44 -20.60 -0.88
N ASP A 95 -13.99 -21.85 -0.79
CA ASP A 95 -14.16 -22.75 0.35
C ASP A 95 -13.07 -22.63 1.42
N ARG A 96 -11.95 -21.97 1.12
CA ARG A 96 -10.81 -21.80 2.03
C ARG A 96 -10.32 -20.36 2.07
N ASP A 97 -9.81 -19.98 3.22
CA ASP A 97 -9.21 -18.65 3.42
C ASP A 97 -7.76 -18.67 2.96
N PHE A 98 -7.39 -17.71 2.12
CA PHE A 98 -6.06 -17.64 1.53
C PHE A 98 -5.59 -16.21 1.28
N ILE A 99 -4.29 -16.03 1.13
CA ILE A 99 -3.67 -14.83 0.59
C ILE A 99 -2.71 -15.20 -0.55
N VAL A 100 -2.70 -14.37 -1.59
CA VAL A 100 -1.72 -14.40 -2.68
C VAL A 100 -1.05 -13.03 -2.77
N TRP A 101 0.25 -12.99 -2.51
CA TRP A 101 1.03 -11.76 -2.68
C TRP A 101 1.28 -11.50 -4.18
N LEU A 102 0.92 -10.32 -4.66
CA LEU A 102 1.01 -9.92 -6.07
C LEU A 102 2.18 -8.95 -6.32
N GLY A 103 3.08 -8.83 -5.34
CA GLY A 103 4.26 -7.97 -5.35
C GLY A 103 4.00 -6.57 -4.77
N HIS A 104 5.04 -5.99 -4.17
CA HIS A 104 4.95 -4.73 -3.40
C HIS A 104 3.88 -4.83 -2.32
N SER A 105 2.92 -3.92 -2.26
CA SER A 105 1.80 -3.94 -1.32
C SER A 105 0.50 -4.55 -1.89
N SER A 106 0.52 -5.04 -3.13
CA SER A 106 -0.66 -5.64 -3.75
C SER A 106 -0.84 -7.10 -3.33
N PHE A 107 -2.07 -7.47 -2.92
CA PHE A 107 -2.40 -8.87 -2.65
C PHE A 107 -3.89 -9.17 -2.88
N LEU A 108 -4.17 -10.43 -3.23
CA LEU A 108 -5.51 -11.01 -3.25
C LEU A 108 -5.71 -11.80 -1.96
N LEU A 109 -6.72 -11.44 -1.18
CA LEU A 109 -7.08 -12.07 0.07
C LEU A 109 -8.49 -12.64 -0.03
N GLN A 110 -8.72 -13.84 0.49
CA GLN A 110 -10.04 -14.41 0.66
C GLN A 110 -10.27 -14.76 2.13
N LEU A 111 -11.33 -14.21 2.71
CA LEU A 111 -11.76 -14.51 4.08
C LEU A 111 -13.25 -14.83 4.08
N SER A 112 -13.61 -15.99 4.63
CA SER A 112 -14.99 -16.51 4.67
C SER A 112 -15.69 -16.45 3.30
N GLY A 113 -14.96 -16.76 2.23
CA GLY A 113 -15.46 -16.76 0.84
C GLY A 113 -15.57 -15.39 0.17
N HIS A 114 -15.20 -14.31 0.86
CA HIS A 114 -15.23 -12.93 0.34
C HIS A 114 -13.84 -12.51 -0.14
N ARG A 115 -13.77 -12.00 -1.38
CA ARG A 115 -12.52 -11.63 -2.05
C ARG A 115 -12.20 -10.15 -1.87
N PHE A 116 -11.04 -9.90 -1.28
CA PHE A 116 -10.44 -8.59 -1.13
C PHE A 116 -9.27 -8.45 -2.09
N LEU A 117 -9.23 -7.38 -2.86
CA LEU A 117 -8.04 -6.94 -3.56
C LEU A 117 -7.50 -5.70 -2.86
N VAL A 118 -6.25 -5.73 -2.43
CA VAL A 118 -5.67 -4.65 -1.62
C VAL A 118 -4.58 -3.95 -2.43
N ASP A 119 -4.62 -2.61 -2.41
CA ASP A 119 -3.65 -1.69 -3.04
C ASP A 119 -3.12 -2.16 -4.41
N PRO A 120 -4.02 -2.35 -5.41
CA PRO A 120 -3.66 -3.02 -6.65
C PRO A 120 -2.85 -2.15 -7.61
N VAL A 121 -1.64 -2.60 -7.96
CA VAL A 121 -0.74 -1.95 -8.92
C VAL A 121 -0.09 -2.99 -9.87
N PHE A 122 -0.35 -2.87 -11.17
CA PHE A 122 0.04 -3.86 -12.20
C PHE A 122 0.76 -3.29 -13.44
N ASN A 123 0.94 -1.97 -13.55
CA ASN A 123 1.61 -1.34 -14.70
C ASN A 123 3.12 -1.52 -14.79
N GLY A 124 3.75 -2.05 -13.73
CA GLY A 124 5.20 -2.22 -13.68
C GLY A 124 5.99 -0.92 -13.49
N TYR A 125 5.36 0.18 -13.13
CA TYR A 125 6.01 1.43 -12.70
C TYR A 125 5.09 2.20 -11.75
N VAL A 126 5.69 3.00 -10.86
CA VAL A 126 4.96 3.71 -9.79
C VAL A 126 5.29 5.20 -9.76
N SER A 127 5.06 5.84 -10.91
CA SER A 127 5.28 7.27 -11.07
C SER A 127 4.35 7.83 -12.15
N PRO A 128 4.20 9.17 -12.27
CA PRO A 128 3.39 9.77 -13.33
C PRO A 128 3.98 9.57 -14.74
N VAL A 129 5.21 9.05 -14.86
CA VAL A 129 5.88 8.72 -16.13
C VAL A 129 6.37 7.27 -16.16
N SER A 130 6.20 6.58 -17.27
CA SER A 130 6.37 5.11 -17.34
C SER A 130 7.81 4.59 -17.21
N PHE A 131 8.80 5.46 -17.35
CA PHE A 131 10.22 5.08 -17.34
C PHE A 131 10.91 5.28 -15.98
N LEU A 132 10.20 5.82 -14.99
CA LEU A 132 10.74 6.10 -13.66
C LEU A 132 10.15 5.13 -12.64
N MET A 133 10.96 4.68 -11.67
CA MET A 133 10.57 3.74 -10.61
C MET A 133 9.89 2.48 -11.18
N THR A 134 10.54 1.83 -12.14
CA THR A 134 10.04 0.62 -12.79
C THR A 134 10.25 -0.63 -11.93
N ALA A 135 9.40 -1.63 -12.12
CA ALA A 135 9.45 -2.91 -11.43
C ALA A 135 10.74 -3.67 -11.75
N PHE A 136 11.19 -4.52 -10.82
CA PHE A 136 12.23 -5.51 -11.08
C PHE A 136 11.76 -6.53 -12.11
N ASP A 137 12.70 -7.12 -12.82
CA ASP A 137 12.38 -8.23 -13.72
C ASP A 137 11.77 -9.38 -12.90
N GLY A 138 10.67 -9.96 -13.38
CA GLY A 138 9.98 -11.07 -12.72
C GLY A 138 9.06 -10.70 -11.54
N SER A 139 9.05 -9.44 -11.06
CA SER A 139 8.22 -9.04 -9.90
C SER A 139 6.84 -8.49 -10.25
N ASN A 140 6.49 -8.40 -11.54
CA ASN A 140 5.17 -7.98 -12.02
C ASN A 140 4.56 -8.98 -13.02
N PRO A 141 4.36 -10.25 -12.64
CA PRO A 141 3.90 -11.30 -13.56
C PRO A 141 2.39 -11.23 -13.86
N PHE A 142 1.59 -10.67 -12.94
CA PHE A 142 0.12 -10.61 -13.05
C PHE A 142 -0.37 -9.33 -13.71
N LYS A 143 -1.52 -9.45 -14.37
CA LYS A 143 -2.30 -8.34 -14.94
C LYS A 143 -3.72 -8.35 -14.40
N VAL A 144 -4.45 -7.25 -14.59
CA VAL A 144 -5.88 -7.16 -14.24
C VAL A 144 -6.73 -8.23 -14.94
N SER A 145 -6.32 -8.69 -16.14
CA SER A 145 -6.99 -9.77 -16.86
C SER A 145 -6.91 -11.11 -16.15
N ASP A 146 -5.94 -11.31 -15.26
CA ASP A 146 -5.66 -12.58 -14.60
C ASP A 146 -6.40 -12.69 -13.25
N LEU A 147 -6.89 -11.57 -12.73
CA LEU A 147 -7.68 -11.52 -11.51
C LEU A 147 -9.07 -12.16 -11.68
N PRO A 148 -9.64 -12.73 -10.60
CA PRO A 148 -11.04 -13.15 -10.58
C PRO A 148 -12.00 -12.05 -11.03
N ASP A 149 -13.12 -12.43 -11.63
CA ASP A 149 -14.14 -11.48 -12.09
C ASP A 149 -15.09 -11.04 -10.96
N ASP A 150 -15.00 -11.66 -9.80
CA ASP A 150 -15.85 -11.48 -8.62
C ASP A 150 -15.05 -10.93 -7.42
N ILE A 151 -14.45 -9.75 -7.61
CA ILE A 151 -13.76 -9.04 -6.54
C ILE A 151 -14.80 -8.31 -5.70
N ASP A 152 -15.10 -8.85 -4.53
CA ASP A 152 -16.16 -8.33 -3.68
C ASP A 152 -15.80 -6.94 -3.10
N THR A 153 -14.55 -6.75 -2.67
CA THR A 153 -14.07 -5.49 -2.09
C THR A 153 -12.65 -5.14 -2.54
N VAL A 154 -12.42 -3.87 -2.86
CA VAL A 154 -11.08 -3.28 -2.92
C VAL A 154 -10.81 -2.50 -1.64
N LEU A 155 -9.66 -2.75 -1.02
CA LEU A 155 -9.15 -1.91 0.07
C LEU A 155 -8.08 -0.99 -0.50
N LEU A 156 -8.16 0.29 -0.14
CA LEU A 156 -7.13 1.27 -0.46
C LEU A 156 -6.58 1.93 0.80
N SER A 157 -5.30 1.70 1.12
CA SER A 157 -4.64 2.36 2.27
C SER A 157 -4.46 3.86 2.06
N HIS A 158 -3.90 4.30 0.93
CA HIS A 158 -3.62 5.70 0.65
C HIS A 158 -3.39 5.96 -0.85
N ASP A 159 -3.25 7.22 -1.25
CA ASP A 159 -3.29 7.63 -2.66
C ASP A 159 -1.94 7.72 -3.37
N HIS A 160 -0.84 7.16 -2.83
CA HIS A 160 0.44 7.15 -3.54
C HIS A 160 0.42 6.26 -4.80
N TRP A 161 1.39 6.49 -5.69
CA TRP A 161 1.47 5.88 -7.02
C TRP A 161 1.66 4.37 -7.00
N ASP A 162 2.22 3.85 -5.91
CA ASP A 162 2.53 2.45 -5.66
C ASP A 162 1.45 1.71 -4.86
N HIS A 163 0.35 2.40 -4.50
CA HIS A 163 -0.83 1.83 -3.83
C HIS A 163 -2.13 2.04 -4.62
N LEU A 164 -2.18 3.11 -5.42
CA LEU A 164 -3.33 3.45 -6.25
C LEU A 164 -2.87 3.74 -7.69
N GLU A 165 -3.33 2.94 -8.65
CA GLU A 165 -2.88 3.07 -10.04
C GLU A 165 -4.06 3.30 -10.98
N TYR A 166 -4.06 4.44 -11.67
CA TYR A 166 -5.16 4.90 -12.53
C TYR A 166 -5.64 3.85 -13.52
N SER A 167 -4.75 3.27 -14.32
CA SER A 167 -5.10 2.28 -15.35
C SER A 167 -5.63 0.99 -14.77
N THR A 168 -5.07 0.52 -13.65
CA THR A 168 -5.54 -0.64 -12.91
C THR A 168 -6.94 -0.40 -12.38
N THR A 169 -7.20 0.74 -11.75
CA THR A 169 -8.55 1.09 -11.29
C THR A 169 -9.56 1.19 -12.45
N VAL A 170 -9.18 1.84 -13.56
CA VAL A 170 -10.05 1.94 -14.75
C VAL A 170 -10.34 0.57 -15.37
N ALA A 171 -9.36 -0.34 -15.38
CA ALA A 171 -9.54 -1.70 -15.87
C ALA A 171 -10.35 -2.59 -14.91
N LEU A 172 -10.33 -2.28 -13.60
CA LEU A 172 -11.03 -3.01 -12.55
C LEU A 172 -12.45 -2.52 -12.27
N LYS A 173 -12.81 -1.28 -12.62
CA LYS A 173 -14.05 -0.61 -12.17
C LYS A 173 -15.33 -1.44 -12.30
N ASP A 174 -15.42 -2.28 -13.32
CA ASP A 174 -16.59 -3.12 -13.59
C ASP A 174 -16.56 -4.47 -12.85
N LYS A 175 -15.37 -4.90 -12.39
CA LYS A 175 -15.14 -6.09 -11.54
C LYS A 175 -15.25 -5.81 -10.04
N ILE A 176 -15.16 -4.54 -9.63
CA ILE A 176 -15.18 -4.13 -8.22
C ILE A 176 -16.62 -4.16 -7.69
N GLY A 177 -16.88 -4.95 -6.66
CA GLY A 177 -18.12 -4.91 -5.88
C GLY A 177 -18.25 -3.59 -5.12
N GLN A 178 -17.27 -3.31 -4.24
CA GLN A 178 -17.17 -2.07 -3.47
C GLN A 178 -15.71 -1.67 -3.18
N VAL A 179 -15.50 -0.44 -2.72
CA VAL A 179 -14.21 0.14 -2.31
C VAL A 179 -14.34 0.60 -0.86
N VAL A 180 -13.39 0.24 0.00
CA VAL A 180 -13.28 0.75 1.37
C VAL A 180 -11.93 1.42 1.55
N THR A 181 -11.93 2.65 2.06
CA THR A 181 -10.72 3.48 2.18
C THR A 181 -10.87 4.57 3.24
N GLY A 182 -9.76 5.24 3.58
CA GLY A 182 -9.76 6.44 4.42
C GLY A 182 -10.40 7.65 3.71
N LEU A 183 -10.76 8.68 4.46
CA LEU A 183 -11.46 9.86 3.94
C LEU A 183 -10.69 10.56 2.80
N GLY A 184 -11.42 10.93 1.73
CA GLY A 184 -10.91 11.70 0.59
C GLY A 184 -10.41 10.85 -0.57
N ASN A 185 -9.94 9.63 -0.32
CA ASN A 185 -9.42 8.74 -1.35
C ASN A 185 -10.50 8.29 -2.36
N GLY A 186 -11.79 8.33 -1.97
CA GLY A 186 -12.90 7.99 -2.83
C GLY A 186 -13.07 8.91 -4.04
N GLU A 187 -12.52 10.13 -3.99
CA GLU A 187 -12.56 11.08 -5.10
C GLU A 187 -11.83 10.54 -6.34
N TYR A 188 -10.72 9.81 -6.17
CA TYR A 188 -10.00 9.19 -7.27
C TYR A 188 -10.84 8.11 -7.94
N TYR A 189 -11.40 7.18 -7.16
CA TYR A 189 -12.25 6.11 -7.66
C TYR A 189 -13.48 6.65 -8.40
N GLU A 190 -14.16 7.64 -7.84
CA GLU A 190 -15.31 8.28 -8.46
C GLU A 190 -14.93 8.96 -9.79
N MET A 191 -13.85 9.75 -9.79
CA MET A 191 -13.35 10.41 -11.00
C MET A 191 -12.99 9.40 -12.10
N TRP A 192 -12.47 8.23 -11.72
CA TRP A 192 -12.06 7.18 -12.66
C TRP A 192 -13.19 6.23 -13.07
N GLY A 193 -14.42 6.52 -12.63
CA GLY A 193 -15.64 5.89 -13.13
C GLY A 193 -16.19 4.77 -12.25
N VAL A 194 -15.69 4.59 -11.03
CA VAL A 194 -16.36 3.73 -10.03
C VAL A 194 -17.59 4.47 -9.52
N SER A 195 -18.73 3.77 -9.45
CA SER A 195 -19.97 4.37 -8.96
C SER A 195 -19.81 4.85 -7.50
N PRO A 196 -20.22 6.08 -7.16
CA PRO A 196 -20.15 6.58 -5.78
C PRO A 196 -20.86 5.70 -4.75
N LYS A 197 -21.88 4.94 -5.18
CA LYS A 197 -22.61 3.99 -4.31
C LYS A 197 -21.79 2.80 -3.86
N LYS A 198 -20.69 2.51 -4.56
CA LYS A 198 -19.74 1.43 -4.25
C LYS A 198 -18.60 1.91 -3.36
N ILE A 199 -18.50 3.20 -3.06
CA ILE A 199 -17.34 3.80 -2.40
C ILE A 199 -17.69 4.12 -0.95
N HIS A 200 -16.93 3.55 -0.03
CA HIS A 200 -17.07 3.73 1.41
C HIS A 200 -15.82 4.39 1.97
N GLU A 201 -15.96 5.66 2.36
CA GLU A 201 -14.90 6.44 3.00
C GLU A 201 -15.17 6.57 4.49
N LEU A 202 -14.30 5.96 5.27
CA LEU A 202 -14.40 5.85 6.73
C LEU A 202 -13.27 6.62 7.40
N ASP A 203 -13.57 7.23 8.54
CA ASP A 203 -12.59 7.86 9.45
C ASP A 203 -12.05 6.80 10.43
N TYR A 204 -10.98 7.12 11.15
CA TYR A 204 -10.38 6.22 12.13
C TYR A 204 -11.37 5.80 13.22
N GLY A 205 -11.50 4.48 13.36
CA GLY A 205 -12.41 3.83 14.32
C GLY A 205 -13.83 3.62 13.80
N GLU A 206 -14.18 4.14 12.61
CA GLU A 206 -15.43 3.79 11.96
C GLU A 206 -15.35 2.39 11.33
N GLU A 207 -16.51 1.74 11.25
CA GLU A 207 -16.65 0.37 10.77
C GLU A 207 -17.75 0.23 9.73
N ILE A 208 -17.61 -0.76 8.86
CA ILE A 208 -18.63 -1.19 7.90
C ILE A 208 -18.75 -2.71 7.92
N SER A 209 -19.99 -3.20 7.91
CA SER A 209 -20.30 -4.60 7.67
C SER A 209 -20.54 -4.81 6.17
N LEU A 210 -19.70 -5.61 5.53
CA LEU A 210 -19.84 -5.92 4.10
C LEU A 210 -20.74 -7.14 3.85
N ALA A 211 -20.80 -8.03 4.83
CA ALA A 211 -21.66 -9.20 4.92
C ALA A 211 -21.93 -9.50 6.41
N ASP A 212 -22.84 -10.43 6.70
CA ASP A 212 -23.23 -10.78 8.08
C ASP A 212 -22.04 -11.17 8.96
N ASN A 213 -21.01 -11.78 8.36
CA ASN A 213 -19.81 -12.32 9.02
C ASN A 213 -18.52 -11.58 8.67
N ILE A 214 -18.60 -10.38 8.05
CA ILE A 214 -17.42 -9.64 7.62
C ILE A 214 -17.56 -8.17 7.97
N LYS A 215 -16.66 -7.72 8.84
CA LYS A 215 -16.55 -6.32 9.25
C LYS A 215 -15.17 -5.78 8.94
N ILE A 216 -15.13 -4.57 8.38
CA ILE A 216 -13.90 -3.79 8.27
C ILE A 216 -13.99 -2.62 9.22
N THR A 217 -12.91 -2.37 9.95
CA THR A 217 -12.68 -1.11 10.68
C THR A 217 -11.48 -0.41 10.07
N VAL A 218 -11.64 0.88 9.74
CA VAL A 218 -10.51 1.73 9.34
C VAL A 218 -9.80 2.20 10.60
N THR A 219 -8.48 2.02 10.64
CA THR A 219 -7.62 2.37 11.78
C THR A 219 -6.48 3.30 11.37
N PRO A 220 -5.84 4.00 12.33
CA PRO A 220 -4.77 4.93 12.00
C PRO A 220 -3.60 4.28 11.26
N ALA A 221 -3.07 4.99 10.26
CA ALA A 221 -1.73 4.77 9.71
C ALA A 221 -0.94 6.07 9.85
N ARG A 222 0.33 5.99 10.28
CA ARG A 222 1.23 7.14 10.37
C ARG A 222 1.95 7.32 9.04
N HIS A 223 1.32 8.05 8.12
CA HIS A 223 1.86 8.30 6.77
C HIS A 223 1.47 9.68 6.24
N PHE A 224 1.99 10.03 5.07
CA PHE A 224 1.51 11.16 4.29
C PHE A 224 0.70 10.69 3.08
N SER A 225 0.03 11.62 2.42
CA SER A 225 -0.73 11.37 1.18
C SER A 225 -0.51 12.50 0.17
N GLY A 226 -0.87 12.23 -1.08
CA GLY A 226 -0.85 13.18 -2.19
C GLY A 226 0.02 12.73 -3.36
N ARG A 227 -0.30 13.25 -4.55
CA ARG A 227 0.37 12.88 -5.82
C ARG A 227 1.22 13.96 -6.46
N PHE A 228 1.11 15.23 -6.05
CA PHE A 228 1.96 16.32 -6.54
C PHE A 228 1.76 17.65 -5.79
N LEU A 229 0.58 18.27 -5.91
CA LEU A 229 0.41 19.72 -5.65
C LEU A 229 -0.04 20.08 -4.23
N LYS A 230 -0.70 19.15 -3.54
CA LYS A 230 -1.23 19.37 -2.21
C LYS A 230 -0.75 18.23 -1.32
N GLU A 231 -0.13 18.59 -0.21
CA GLU A 231 0.24 17.64 0.83
C GLU A 231 -0.99 17.22 1.63
N ASN A 232 -1.06 15.93 1.94
CA ASN A 232 -2.06 15.30 2.80
C ASN A 232 -3.54 15.63 2.48
N PRO A 233 -3.98 15.51 1.21
CA PRO A 233 -5.37 15.77 0.82
C PRO A 233 -6.34 14.67 1.25
N THR A 234 -5.84 13.46 1.54
CA THR A 234 -6.62 12.28 1.93
C THR A 234 -6.06 11.65 3.19
N GLU A 235 -6.85 10.83 3.87
CA GLU A 235 -6.45 10.13 5.10
C GLU A 235 -5.80 8.78 4.75
N PRO A 236 -4.51 8.57 5.06
CA PRO A 236 -3.91 7.23 5.01
C PRO A 236 -4.58 6.31 6.02
N ALA A 237 -4.71 5.02 5.73
CA ALA A 237 -5.43 4.11 6.59
C ALA A 237 -4.77 2.74 6.70
N SER A 238 -4.90 2.14 7.88
CA SER A 238 -4.76 0.71 8.11
C SER A 238 -6.15 0.06 8.25
N PHE A 239 -6.22 -1.26 8.13
CA PHE A 239 -7.50 -1.99 8.14
C PHE A 239 -7.46 -3.17 9.09
N VAL A 240 -8.49 -3.25 9.93
CA VAL A 240 -8.86 -4.45 10.69
C VAL A 240 -9.99 -5.13 9.94
N ILE A 241 -9.80 -6.39 9.53
CA ILE A 241 -10.86 -7.21 8.95
C ILE A 241 -11.18 -8.32 9.94
N SER A 242 -12.41 -8.31 10.46
CA SER A 242 -12.89 -9.33 11.39
C SER A 242 -13.91 -10.22 10.70
N THR A 243 -13.68 -11.53 10.80
CA THR A 243 -14.64 -12.57 10.44
C THR A 243 -14.92 -13.47 11.64
N ASP A 244 -15.85 -14.42 11.49
CA ASP A 244 -16.13 -15.43 12.52
C ASP A 244 -14.93 -16.37 12.80
N ARG A 245 -13.96 -16.44 11.88
CA ARG A 245 -12.84 -17.40 11.92
C ARG A 245 -11.47 -16.74 12.04
N ILE A 246 -11.27 -15.65 11.33
CA ILE A 246 -9.97 -14.98 11.17
C ILE A 246 -10.12 -13.49 11.48
N LYS A 247 -9.22 -12.98 12.32
CA LYS A 247 -8.92 -11.55 12.45
C LYS A 247 -7.66 -11.22 11.66
N PHE A 248 -7.82 -10.37 10.65
CA PHE A 248 -6.75 -9.95 9.76
C PHE A 248 -6.44 -8.47 9.94
N PHE A 249 -5.17 -8.08 9.82
CA PHE A 249 -4.73 -6.68 9.85
C PHE A 249 -3.91 -6.33 8.61
N TYR A 250 -4.11 -5.14 8.05
CA TYR A 250 -3.23 -4.55 7.04
C TYR A 250 -2.77 -3.16 7.47
N SER A 251 -1.46 -2.92 7.52
CA SER A 251 -0.90 -1.66 8.02
C SER A 251 -1.01 -0.47 7.05
N GLY A 252 -1.14 -0.70 5.74
CA GLY A 252 -0.70 0.31 4.78
C GLY A 252 0.80 0.58 4.92
N ASP A 253 1.26 1.76 4.50
CA ASP A 253 2.63 2.24 4.68
C ASP A 253 2.74 3.07 5.96
N SER A 254 2.52 2.43 7.10
CA SER A 254 2.47 3.14 8.37
C SER A 254 3.81 3.11 9.08
N GLY A 255 4.43 4.27 9.28
CA GLY A 255 5.57 4.37 10.19
C GLY A 255 5.21 3.98 11.63
N TYR A 256 6.22 3.66 12.43
CA TYR A 256 6.01 3.19 13.80
C TYR A 256 5.38 4.27 14.71
N GLY A 257 4.53 3.84 15.64
CA GLY A 257 3.89 4.73 16.62
C GLY A 257 2.99 3.99 17.60
N LYS A 258 2.44 4.73 18.57
CA LYS A 258 1.58 4.20 19.65
C LYS A 258 0.30 3.53 19.14
N HIS A 259 -0.15 3.93 17.95
CA HIS A 259 -1.38 3.44 17.34
C HIS A 259 -1.35 1.91 17.13
N PHE A 260 -0.20 1.28 16.88
CA PHE A 260 -0.12 -0.19 16.77
C PHE A 260 -0.49 -0.88 18.08
N LYS A 261 0.05 -0.41 19.20
CA LYS A 261 -0.31 -0.92 20.53
C LYS A 261 -1.79 -0.69 20.84
N GLU A 262 -2.31 0.50 20.54
CA GLU A 262 -3.73 0.83 20.74
C GLU A 262 -4.66 -0.07 19.88
N ILE A 263 -4.26 -0.35 18.63
CA ILE A 263 -4.95 -1.28 17.72
C ILE A 263 -4.92 -2.71 18.29
N GLY A 264 -3.78 -3.18 18.78
CA GLY A 264 -3.63 -4.51 19.39
C GLY A 264 -4.37 -4.69 20.72
N GLU A 265 -4.52 -3.61 21.50
CA GLU A 265 -5.33 -3.60 22.71
C GLU A 265 -6.83 -3.63 22.38
N LYS A 266 -7.26 -2.91 21.35
CA LYS A 266 -8.68 -2.77 21.01
C LYS A 266 -9.23 -3.91 20.15
N TYR A 267 -8.48 -4.38 19.15
CA TYR A 267 -8.98 -5.29 18.12
C TYR A 267 -8.29 -6.66 18.12
N GLY A 268 -7.04 -6.72 18.61
CA GLY A 268 -6.26 -7.95 18.66
C GLY A 268 -6.79 -9.04 19.61
N PRO A 269 -6.15 -10.22 19.65
CA PRO A 269 -5.02 -10.62 18.80
C PRO A 269 -5.45 -10.85 17.35
N PHE A 270 -4.50 -10.75 16.42
CA PHE A 270 -4.70 -11.03 15.00
C PHE A 270 -4.15 -12.39 14.63
N ASP A 271 -4.89 -13.13 13.81
CA ASP A 271 -4.43 -14.43 13.31
C ASP A 271 -3.39 -14.25 12.21
N PHE A 272 -3.54 -13.22 11.38
CA PHE A 272 -2.62 -12.90 10.30
C PHE A 272 -2.56 -11.37 10.11
N ALA A 273 -1.37 -10.85 9.83
CA ALA A 273 -1.20 -9.46 9.48
C ALA A 273 -0.34 -9.30 8.22
N VAL A 274 -0.65 -8.30 7.42
CA VAL A 274 0.20 -7.80 6.36
C VAL A 274 0.79 -6.48 6.84
N MET A 275 2.11 -6.43 6.95
CA MET A 275 2.84 -5.28 7.49
C MET A 275 3.79 -4.76 6.42
N GLU A 276 3.87 -3.44 6.24
CA GLU A 276 4.90 -2.85 5.38
C GLU A 276 6.30 -3.15 5.93
N ASP A 277 7.19 -3.53 5.04
CA ASP A 277 8.60 -3.77 5.30
C ASP A 277 9.39 -3.49 4.02
N GLY A 278 9.87 -2.26 3.93
CA GLY A 278 10.63 -1.80 2.77
C GLY A 278 10.41 -0.33 2.54
N GLN A 279 11.25 0.23 1.70
CA GLN A 279 11.27 1.66 1.39
C GLN A 279 11.57 2.57 2.60
N TYR A 280 12.21 2.03 3.63
CA TYR A 280 12.60 2.77 4.82
C TYR A 280 13.97 3.46 4.65
N ASP A 281 14.19 4.47 5.48
CA ASP A 281 15.47 5.12 5.75
C ASP A 281 15.34 5.83 7.10
N MET A 282 16.47 6.00 7.80
CA MET A 282 16.48 6.74 9.07
C MET A 282 15.89 8.16 8.94
N GLN A 283 16.00 8.78 7.77
CA GLN A 283 15.52 10.14 7.53
C GLN A 283 13.98 10.28 7.51
N TRP A 284 13.26 9.18 7.26
CA TRP A 284 11.80 9.17 7.15
C TRP A 284 11.15 7.96 7.84
N HIS A 285 11.82 7.35 8.83
CA HIS A 285 11.29 6.17 9.51
C HIS A 285 9.95 6.41 10.23
N ASN A 286 9.58 7.68 10.45
CA ASN A 286 8.27 8.08 10.97
C ASN A 286 7.10 7.77 10.03
N VAL A 287 7.37 7.47 8.77
CA VAL A 287 6.36 7.13 7.74
C VAL A 287 6.64 5.80 7.02
N HIS A 288 7.82 5.21 7.20
CA HIS A 288 8.13 3.84 6.79
C HIS A 288 8.93 3.14 7.89
N MET A 289 8.42 2.07 8.46
CA MET A 289 9.07 1.35 9.57
C MET A 289 10.43 0.77 9.17
N LEU A 290 11.39 0.88 10.09
CA LEU A 290 12.59 0.05 10.04
C LEU A 290 12.20 -1.43 10.30
N PRO A 291 12.95 -2.42 9.80
CA PRO A 291 12.59 -3.84 9.95
C PRO A 291 12.37 -4.29 11.40
N GLU A 292 13.16 -3.79 12.36
CA GLU A 292 12.93 -4.10 13.78
C GLU A 292 11.62 -3.47 14.30
N GLU A 293 11.27 -2.26 13.84
CA GLU A 293 10.02 -1.59 14.17
C GLU A 293 8.81 -2.34 13.60
N VAL A 294 8.93 -2.96 12.41
CA VAL A 294 7.89 -3.83 11.83
C VAL A 294 7.56 -4.98 12.78
N LEU A 295 8.58 -5.65 13.33
CA LEU A 295 8.39 -6.76 14.26
C LEU A 295 7.88 -6.30 15.63
N MET A 296 8.31 -5.12 16.10
CA MET A 296 7.74 -4.49 17.28
C MET A 296 6.25 -4.23 17.10
N ALA A 297 5.86 -3.54 16.03
CA ALA A 297 4.47 -3.25 15.70
C ALA A 297 3.65 -4.55 15.57
N SER A 298 4.20 -5.56 14.90
CA SER A 298 3.59 -6.89 14.75
C SER A 298 3.31 -7.56 16.09
N SER A 299 4.25 -7.47 17.03
CA SER A 299 4.10 -7.99 18.39
C SER A 299 3.06 -7.19 19.19
N GLU A 300 3.04 -5.87 19.03
CA GLU A 300 2.11 -4.97 19.72
C GLU A 300 0.66 -5.10 19.25
N ILE A 301 0.44 -5.36 17.96
CA ILE A 301 -0.89 -5.76 17.45
C ILE A 301 -1.25 -7.20 17.86
N LYS A 302 -0.30 -7.97 18.41
CA LYS A 302 -0.43 -9.38 18.80
C LYS A 302 -0.78 -10.26 17.59
N ALA A 303 -0.09 -10.05 16.47
CA ALA A 303 -0.21 -10.90 15.30
C ALA A 303 0.48 -12.25 15.52
N LYS A 304 -0.18 -13.35 15.15
CA LYS A 304 0.44 -14.69 15.18
C LYS A 304 1.41 -14.88 14.02
N ALA A 305 0.99 -14.47 12.81
CA ALA A 305 1.77 -14.55 11.60
C ALA A 305 1.76 -13.23 10.83
N VAL A 306 2.87 -12.92 10.16
CA VAL A 306 3.06 -11.68 9.41
C VAL A 306 3.62 -11.96 8.03
N LEU A 307 2.97 -11.38 7.02
CA LEU A 307 3.50 -11.28 5.66
C LEU A 307 4.06 -9.87 5.44
N PRO A 308 5.40 -9.71 5.35
CA PRO A 308 6.00 -8.43 5.02
C PRO A 308 5.79 -8.06 3.56
N VAL A 309 5.33 -6.84 3.29
CA VAL A 309 5.08 -6.29 1.95
C VAL A 309 5.92 -5.03 1.70
N HIS A 310 5.68 -4.30 0.61
CA HIS A 310 6.37 -3.04 0.28
C HIS A 310 7.85 -3.21 -0.15
N ASN A 311 8.32 -4.44 -0.30
CA ASN A 311 9.63 -4.82 -0.84
C ASN A 311 9.53 -5.57 -2.17
N SER A 312 10.69 -5.95 -2.73
CA SER A 312 10.84 -6.91 -3.83
C SER A 312 10.22 -6.54 -5.19
N LYS A 313 9.72 -5.30 -5.37
CA LYS A 313 9.14 -4.86 -6.65
C LYS A 313 9.78 -3.58 -7.20
N PHE A 314 9.93 -2.53 -6.39
CA PHE A 314 10.39 -1.21 -6.83
C PHE A 314 11.56 -0.69 -5.99
N VAL A 315 12.32 0.26 -6.56
CA VAL A 315 13.29 1.08 -5.82
C VAL A 315 12.60 2.38 -5.43
N LEU A 316 12.19 2.51 -4.17
CA LEU A 316 11.60 3.73 -3.59
C LEU A 316 12.37 4.24 -2.37
N ALA A 317 13.46 3.55 -1.98
CA ALA A 317 14.41 4.00 -0.95
C ALA A 317 15.87 3.66 -1.29
N ASN A 318 16.74 3.90 -0.30
CA ASN A 318 18.19 3.85 -0.46
C ASN A 318 18.81 2.49 -0.09
N HIS A 319 18.04 1.58 0.52
CA HIS A 319 18.53 0.28 0.98
C HIS A 319 18.72 -0.71 -0.19
N ASN A 320 19.56 -1.73 0.03
CA ASN A 320 19.68 -2.87 -0.88
C ASN A 320 18.33 -3.58 -1.00
N TRP A 321 17.98 -4.11 -2.19
CA TRP A 321 16.68 -4.75 -2.41
C TRP A 321 16.41 -5.97 -1.49
N LYS A 322 17.45 -6.65 -0.98
CA LYS A 322 17.34 -7.77 -0.03
C LYS A 322 17.21 -7.35 1.43
N ASP A 323 17.68 -6.15 1.76
CA ASP A 323 17.84 -5.68 3.13
C ASP A 323 16.57 -5.81 3.99
N PRO A 324 15.35 -5.52 3.47
CA PRO A 324 14.13 -5.67 4.28
C PRO A 324 13.94 -7.10 4.80
N LEU A 325 14.00 -8.08 3.91
CA LEU A 325 13.78 -9.50 4.25
C LEU A 325 14.93 -10.08 5.09
N GLU A 326 16.19 -9.71 4.79
CA GLU A 326 17.36 -10.14 5.58
C GLU A 326 17.34 -9.55 7.00
N SER A 327 16.98 -8.28 7.13
CA SER A 327 16.89 -7.60 8.41
C SER A 327 15.72 -8.11 9.26
N LEU A 328 14.54 -8.31 8.67
CA LEU A 328 13.41 -8.95 9.37
C LEU A 328 13.79 -10.32 9.92
N GLU A 329 14.41 -11.18 9.10
CA GLU A 329 14.84 -12.51 9.52
C GLU A 329 15.83 -12.44 10.70
N LYS A 330 16.77 -11.50 10.67
CA LYS A 330 17.74 -11.30 11.76
C LYS A 330 17.07 -10.96 13.10
N PHE A 331 15.95 -10.25 13.07
CA PHE A 331 15.25 -9.79 14.27
C PHE A 331 14.08 -10.71 14.68
N SER A 332 13.64 -11.65 13.84
CA SER A 332 12.41 -12.43 14.05
C SER A 332 12.40 -13.22 15.37
N ASP A 333 13.54 -13.79 15.75
CA ASP A 333 13.69 -14.60 16.97
C ASP A 333 13.39 -13.80 18.26
N LYS A 334 13.49 -12.46 18.20
CA LYS A 334 13.25 -11.57 19.34
C LYS A 334 11.75 -11.33 19.62
N TYR A 335 10.88 -11.44 18.61
CA TYR A 335 9.50 -10.93 18.69
C TYR A 335 8.39 -12.00 18.70
N ASN A 336 8.74 -13.29 18.59
CA ASN A 336 7.79 -14.42 18.59
C ASN A 336 6.62 -14.23 17.61
N VAL A 337 6.94 -13.81 16.39
CA VAL A 337 6.00 -13.65 15.27
C VAL A 337 6.44 -14.60 14.15
N GLU A 338 5.50 -15.37 13.60
CA GLU A 338 5.77 -16.25 12.47
C GLU A 338 5.86 -15.44 11.17
N LEU A 339 7.03 -15.43 10.53
CA LEU A 339 7.23 -14.75 9.26
C LEU A 339 6.78 -15.62 8.08
N VAL A 340 5.91 -15.06 7.24
CA VAL A 340 5.36 -15.70 6.04
C VAL A 340 5.91 -14.96 4.82
N THR A 341 6.92 -15.52 4.17
CA THR A 341 7.64 -14.88 3.06
C THR A 341 7.50 -15.66 1.75
N PRO A 342 6.30 -15.66 1.14
CA PRO A 342 6.02 -16.44 -0.05
C PRO A 342 6.73 -15.88 -1.28
N LEU A 343 6.75 -16.67 -2.36
CA LEU A 343 7.01 -16.14 -3.69
C LEU A 343 5.81 -15.30 -4.15
N ILE A 344 6.07 -14.30 -5.02
CA ILE A 344 4.99 -13.59 -5.72
C ILE A 344 4.12 -14.61 -6.46
N GLY A 345 2.81 -14.57 -6.27
CA GLY A 345 1.85 -15.48 -6.88
C GLY A 345 1.63 -16.79 -6.13
N GLN A 346 2.41 -17.11 -5.10
CA GLN A 346 2.20 -18.34 -4.32
C GLN A 346 0.93 -18.23 -3.46
N VAL A 347 0.10 -19.26 -3.49
CA VAL A 347 -1.10 -19.35 -2.64
C VAL A 347 -0.72 -19.79 -1.24
N ILE A 348 -1.12 -18.98 -0.26
CA ILE A 348 -0.94 -19.26 1.17
C ILE A 348 -2.31 -19.45 1.79
N TYR A 349 -2.60 -20.67 2.23
CA TYR A 349 -3.83 -20.94 2.98
C TYR A 349 -3.62 -20.58 4.45
N LEU A 350 -4.55 -19.81 5.03
CA LEU A 350 -4.38 -19.24 6.36
C LEU A 350 -4.57 -20.26 7.50
N ASP A 351 -5.09 -21.45 7.19
CA ASP A 351 -5.18 -22.61 8.08
C ASP A 351 -3.91 -23.48 8.09
N GLN A 352 -2.97 -23.25 7.15
CA GLN A 352 -1.73 -24.00 7.01
C GLN A 352 -0.64 -23.12 6.38
N LEU A 353 0.11 -22.43 7.23
CA LEU A 353 1.21 -21.58 6.80
C LEU A 353 2.41 -22.44 6.30
N PRO A 354 3.03 -22.09 5.17
CA PRO A 354 4.20 -22.79 4.69
C PRO A 354 5.45 -22.36 5.45
N ALA A 355 6.46 -23.23 5.45
CA ALA A 355 7.79 -22.83 5.87
C ALA A 355 8.37 -21.78 4.92
N SER A 356 9.17 -20.87 5.46
CA SER A 356 9.89 -19.86 4.68
C SER A 356 11.02 -20.51 3.86
N ASP A 357 10.96 -20.38 2.53
CA ASP A 357 11.98 -20.87 1.60
C ASP A 357 13.19 -19.93 1.42
N LYS A 358 13.15 -18.77 2.09
CA LYS A 358 14.18 -17.72 2.07
C LYS A 358 14.70 -17.42 0.66
N TRP A 359 13.77 -17.26 -0.28
CA TRP A 359 14.06 -17.24 -1.71
C TRP A 359 15.02 -16.11 -2.11
N TRP A 360 15.02 -14.98 -1.40
CA TRP A 360 15.90 -13.83 -1.66
C TRP A 360 17.38 -14.16 -1.44
N GLN A 361 17.70 -15.07 -0.52
CA GLN A 361 19.09 -15.51 -0.25
C GLN A 361 19.70 -16.29 -1.42
N LYS A 362 18.87 -16.83 -2.32
CA LYS A 362 19.30 -17.61 -3.49
C LYS A 362 19.62 -16.73 -4.70
N LEU A 363 19.27 -15.45 -4.64
CA LEU A 363 19.46 -14.49 -5.72
C LEU A 363 20.73 -13.68 -5.50
N LYS A 364 21.29 -13.16 -6.59
CA LYS A 364 22.42 -12.22 -6.58
C LYS A 364 21.93 -10.78 -6.55
#